data_AF-A0A352Z0V2-F1
#
_entry.id   AF-A0A352Z0V2-F1
#
_cell.length_a   1.000
_cell.length_b   1.000
_cell.length_c   1.000
_cell.angle_alpha   90.00
_cell.angle_beta   90.00
_cell.angle_gamma   90.00
#
_symmetry.space_group_name_H-M   'P 1'
#
loop_
_entity.id
_entity.type
_entity.pdbx_description
1 polymer ?
#
loop_
_entity_poly.entity_id
_entity_poly.type
_entity_poly.pdbx_seq_one_letter_code
_entity_poly.pdbx_strand_id
1 'polypeptide(L)'
;MMNQIDFKKSDGLVPAVIQDNTTLQVLMVGFMSEEALTKTIKEGKVTFFSRSKNRLWTKGETSNNFLYVKDIKSDCDNDSLLIRVDPAGPVCHTGNTSCFNNDSPKGFLYRLENIINQRIDDDVKDSYTNKIFRKGISKAAQKVGEEAVELIIEAKDDNRELFVNEAADLIYHL
;
A
#
# COMPACT_ATOMS: atom_id res chain seq x y z
N MET A 1 -18.65 4.53 -17.41
CA MET A 1 -18.95 5.97 -17.38
C MET A 1 -18.65 6.43 -15.97
N MET A 2 -17.80 7.46 -15.80
CA MET A 2 -17.58 8.05 -14.47
C MET A 2 -18.92 8.64 -14.03
N ASN A 3 -19.45 8.23 -12.87
CA ASN A 3 -20.60 8.91 -12.29
C ASN A 3 -20.25 10.39 -12.11
N GLN A 4 -21.19 11.27 -12.42
CA GLN A 4 -20.99 12.71 -12.32
C GLN A 4 -20.77 13.07 -10.84
N ILE A 5 -19.55 13.47 -10.49
CA ILE A 5 -19.17 13.91 -9.14
C ILE A 5 -20.00 15.14 -8.75
N ASP A 6 -20.55 15.13 -7.53
CA ASP A 6 -21.34 16.23 -7.00
C ASP A 6 -20.43 17.28 -6.35
N PHE A 7 -19.77 18.08 -7.19
CA PHE A 7 -18.98 19.22 -6.72
C PHE A 7 -19.83 20.27 -6.00
N LYS A 8 -21.15 20.35 -6.24
CA LYS A 8 -22.01 21.37 -5.61
C LYS A 8 -22.24 21.08 -4.14
N LYS A 9 -22.37 19.81 -3.76
CA LYS A 9 -22.54 19.37 -2.36
C LYS A 9 -21.35 19.77 -1.46
N SER A 10 -20.16 19.97 -2.04
CA SER A 10 -18.93 20.31 -1.32
C SER A 10 -18.37 21.69 -1.70
N ASP A 11 -19.23 22.66 -1.99
CA ASP A 11 -18.85 24.05 -2.31
C ASP A 11 -17.81 24.18 -3.45
N GLY A 12 -17.90 23.30 -4.44
CA GLY A 12 -17.03 23.26 -5.62
C GLY A 12 -15.74 22.45 -5.45
N LEU A 13 -15.47 21.89 -4.27
CA LEU A 13 -14.25 21.15 -3.96
C LEU A 13 -14.55 19.82 -3.25
N VAL A 14 -14.24 18.71 -3.91
CA VAL A 14 -14.38 17.38 -3.31
C VAL A 14 -13.06 16.90 -2.69
N PRO A 15 -13.09 16.16 -1.57
CA PRO A 15 -11.92 15.46 -1.09
C PRO A 15 -11.48 14.37 -2.10
N ALA A 16 -10.17 14.25 -2.26
CA ALA A 16 -9.53 13.20 -3.05
C ALA A 16 -8.52 12.45 -2.18
N VAL A 17 -8.83 11.20 -1.89
CA VAL A 17 -7.93 10.25 -1.24
C VAL A 17 -6.99 9.68 -2.29
N ILE A 18 -5.70 9.91 -2.12
CA ILE A 18 -4.67 9.34 -2.98
C ILE A 18 -4.17 8.05 -2.34
N GLN A 19 -4.26 6.96 -3.09
CA GLN A 19 -3.84 5.64 -2.65
C GLN A 19 -2.74 5.10 -3.57
N ASP A 20 -1.71 4.47 -3.01
CA ASP A 20 -0.73 3.74 -3.79
C ASP A 20 -1.39 2.53 -4.47
N ASN A 21 -1.20 2.38 -5.77
CA ASN A 21 -1.87 1.34 -6.56
C ASN A 21 -1.39 -0.08 -6.22
N THR A 22 -0.16 -0.24 -5.73
CA THR A 22 0.45 -1.54 -5.44
C THR A 22 0.26 -1.92 -3.99
N THR A 23 0.59 -1.01 -3.08
CA THR A 23 0.62 -1.27 -1.64
C THR A 23 -0.68 -0.94 -0.92
N LEU A 24 -1.60 -0.25 -1.61
CA LEU A 24 -2.87 0.24 -1.08
C LEU A 24 -2.71 1.25 0.07
N GLN A 25 -1.52 1.83 0.26
CA GLN A 25 -1.31 2.91 1.23
C GLN A 25 -2.17 4.10 0.92
N VAL A 26 -2.83 4.67 1.92
CA VAL A 26 -3.28 6.06 1.80
C VAL A 26 -2.05 6.97 1.87
N LEU A 27 -1.74 7.63 0.75
CA LEU A 27 -0.55 8.47 0.60
C LEU A 27 -0.79 9.89 1.07
N MET A 28 -1.92 10.48 0.69
CA MET A 28 -2.31 11.83 1.10
C MET A 28 -3.79 12.06 0.81
N VAL A 29 -4.32 13.13 1.40
CA VAL A 29 -5.63 13.69 1.05
C VAL A 29 -5.43 15.10 0.51
N GLY A 30 -6.12 15.41 -0.58
CA GLY A 30 -6.19 16.77 -1.11
C GLY A 30 -7.62 17.10 -1.51
N PHE A 31 -7.81 18.29 -2.07
CA PHE A 31 -9.10 18.74 -2.59
C PHE A 31 -8.99 18.96 -4.09
N MET A 32 -10.02 18.59 -4.84
CA MET A 32 -10.11 18.80 -6.28
C MET A 32 -11.36 19.60 -6.62
N SER A 33 -11.19 20.61 -7.47
CA SER A 33 -12.29 21.18 -8.23
C SER A 33 -12.56 20.33 -9.48
N GLU A 34 -13.66 20.60 -10.17
CA GLU A 34 -13.98 19.98 -11.46
C GLU A 34 -12.85 20.19 -12.49
N GLU A 35 -12.26 21.38 -12.50
CA GLU A 35 -11.11 21.70 -13.37
C GLU A 35 -9.85 20.88 -12.99
N ALA A 36 -9.60 20.69 -11.70
CA ALA A 36 -8.48 19.90 -11.21
C ALA A 36 -8.62 18.41 -11.58
N LEU A 37 -9.83 17.86 -11.44
CA LEU A 37 -10.15 16.50 -11.87
C LEU A 37 -10.01 16.34 -13.40
N THR A 38 -10.54 17.30 -14.16
CA THR A 38 -10.45 17.29 -15.63
C THR A 38 -8.99 17.29 -16.09
N LYS A 39 -8.16 18.13 -15.47
CA LYS A 39 -6.71 18.17 -15.75
C LYS A 39 -6.03 16.86 -15.37
N THR A 40 -6.39 16.28 -14.22
CA THR A 40 -5.86 15.00 -13.75
C THR A 40 -6.12 13.88 -14.74
N ILE A 41 -7.36 13.78 -15.25
CA ILE A 41 -7.76 12.78 -16.25
C ILE A 41 -6.98 12.99 -17.56
N LYS A 42 -6.87 14.24 -18.01
CA LYS A 42 -6.19 14.58 -19.28
C LYS A 42 -4.69 14.31 -19.24
N GLU A 43 -4.02 14.64 -18.13
CA GLU A 43 -2.55 14.57 -18.02
C GLU A 43 -2.05 13.24 -17.44
N GLY A 44 -2.93 12.44 -16.85
CA GLY A 44 -2.54 11.21 -16.14
C GLY A 44 -1.71 11.48 -14.89
N LYS A 45 -1.75 12.71 -14.35
CA LYS A 45 -1.01 13.15 -13.17
C LYS A 45 -1.95 13.84 -12.20
N VAL A 46 -1.83 13.55 -10.90
CA VAL A 46 -2.71 14.16 -9.89
C VAL A 46 -2.53 15.67 -9.83
N THR A 47 -3.61 16.40 -10.12
CA THR A 47 -3.74 17.84 -9.94
C THR A 47 -4.76 18.13 -8.85
N PHE A 48 -4.37 18.90 -7.84
CA PHE A 48 -5.25 19.40 -6.80
C PHE A 48 -5.65 20.86 -7.05
N PHE A 49 -6.65 21.32 -6.31
CA PHE A 49 -6.90 22.74 -6.10
C PHE A 49 -6.33 23.18 -4.74
N SER A 50 -5.38 24.12 -4.77
CA SER A 50 -4.81 24.69 -3.55
C SER A 50 -5.75 25.76 -2.99
N ARG A 51 -6.47 25.44 -1.91
CA ARG A 51 -7.37 26.39 -1.24
C ARG A 51 -6.67 27.65 -0.71
N SER A 52 -5.43 27.52 -0.25
CA SER A 52 -4.65 28.66 0.27
C SER A 52 -4.08 29.56 -0.82
N LYS A 53 -3.74 29.00 -2.00
CA LYS A 53 -3.17 29.75 -3.13
C LYS A 53 -4.19 30.06 -4.22
N ASN A 54 -5.43 29.61 -4.06
CA ASN A 54 -6.55 29.74 -4.99
C ASN A 54 -6.18 29.42 -6.45
N ARG A 55 -5.51 28.28 -6.67
CA ARG A 55 -5.02 27.85 -7.99
C ARG A 55 -4.93 26.34 -8.12
N LEU A 56 -4.90 25.84 -9.36
CA LEU A 56 -4.49 24.46 -9.64
C LEU A 56 -3.02 24.22 -9.28
N TRP A 57 -2.74 23.00 -8.81
CA TRP A 57 -1.40 22.56 -8.43
C TRP A 57 -1.23 21.09 -8.80
N THR A 58 -0.32 20.78 -9.73
CA THR A 58 0.00 19.39 -10.07
C THR A 58 1.04 18.87 -9.09
N LYS A 59 0.74 17.79 -8.37
CA LYS A 59 1.67 17.22 -7.40
C LYS A 59 2.94 16.78 -8.13
N GLY A 60 4.09 17.27 -7.66
CA GLY A 60 5.39 17.01 -8.28
C GLY A 60 5.88 18.12 -9.22
N GLU A 61 5.08 19.17 -9.50
CA GLU A 61 5.48 20.25 -10.44
C GLU A 61 6.80 20.96 -10.05
N THR A 62 7.17 20.95 -8.78
CA THR A 62 8.44 21.51 -8.27
C THR A 62 9.44 20.44 -7.85
N SER A 63 8.98 19.29 -7.36
CA SER A 63 9.84 18.28 -6.74
C SER A 63 10.13 17.06 -7.62
N ASN A 64 9.54 16.98 -8.82
CA ASN A 64 9.51 15.81 -9.71
C ASN A 64 8.88 14.53 -9.12
N ASN A 65 8.44 14.54 -7.86
CA ASN A 65 7.69 13.45 -7.23
C ASN A 65 6.21 13.50 -7.66
N PHE A 66 5.97 13.18 -8.93
CA PHE A 66 4.65 13.07 -9.54
C PHE A 66 3.87 11.86 -9.00
N LEU A 67 2.55 11.92 -9.14
CA LEU A 67 1.64 10.81 -8.86
C LEU A 67 0.93 10.44 -10.16
N TYR A 68 1.29 9.30 -10.75
CA TYR A 68 0.74 8.86 -12.02
C TYR A 68 -0.55 8.09 -11.83
N VAL A 69 -1.64 8.57 -12.41
CA VAL A 69 -2.99 8.04 -12.22
C VAL A 69 -3.13 6.66 -12.85
N LYS A 70 -3.75 5.73 -12.12
CA LYS A 70 -4.11 4.37 -12.58
C LYS A 70 -5.61 4.11 -12.57
N ASP A 71 -6.29 4.56 -11.53
CA ASP A 71 -7.72 4.38 -11.35
C ASP A 71 -8.30 5.60 -10.63
N ILE A 72 -9.54 5.96 -10.97
CA ILE A 72 -10.30 7.02 -10.31
C ILE A 72 -11.69 6.47 -10.04
N LYS A 73 -12.11 6.52 -8.78
CA LYS A 73 -13.44 6.08 -8.33
C LYS A 73 -14.11 7.17 -7.50
N SER A 74 -15.42 7.29 -7.65
CA SER A 74 -16.27 8.00 -6.71
C SER A 74 -16.75 7.07 -5.60
N ASP A 75 -17.12 7.63 -4.47
CA ASP A 75 -17.90 6.93 -3.45
C ASP A 75 -19.39 6.81 -3.84
N CYS A 76 -20.20 6.25 -2.95
CA CYS A 76 -21.59 5.86 -3.26
C CYS A 76 -22.53 7.06 -3.44
N ASP A 77 -22.25 8.20 -2.83
CA ASP A 77 -23.00 9.45 -2.98
C ASP A 77 -22.25 10.49 -3.82
N ASN A 78 -21.13 10.10 -4.44
CA ASN A 78 -20.36 10.85 -5.44
C ASN A 78 -19.82 12.20 -4.95
N ASP A 79 -19.52 12.33 -3.66
CA ASP A 79 -18.94 13.57 -3.10
C ASP A 79 -17.46 13.44 -2.75
N SER A 80 -16.89 12.25 -2.90
CA SER A 80 -15.47 12.00 -2.64
C SER A 80 -14.82 11.18 -3.76
N LEU A 81 -13.50 11.32 -3.90
CA LEU A 81 -12.70 10.57 -4.87
C LEU A 81 -11.69 9.66 -4.18
N LEU A 82 -11.55 8.44 -4.70
CA LEU A 82 -10.40 7.57 -4.48
C LEU A 82 -9.59 7.49 -5.78
N ILE A 83 -8.34 7.94 -5.73
CA ILE A 83 -7.44 7.93 -6.88
C ILE A 83 -6.26 7.02 -6.57
N ARG A 84 -6.13 5.92 -7.34
CA ARG A 84 -4.96 5.04 -7.25
C ARG A 84 -3.86 5.54 -8.17
N VAL A 85 -2.63 5.55 -7.66
CA VAL A 85 -1.48 6.11 -8.35
C VAL A 85 -0.22 5.28 -8.21
N ASP A 86 0.69 5.42 -9.17
CA ASP A 86 2.10 5.06 -9.01
C ASP A 86 2.89 6.33 -8.64
N PRO A 87 3.47 6.45 -7.44
CA PRO A 87 4.30 7.59 -7.05
C PRO A 87 5.70 7.53 -7.68
N ALA A 88 6.20 8.67 -8.17
CA ALA A 88 7.54 8.79 -8.76
C ALA A 88 8.65 9.03 -7.72
N GLY A 89 8.31 9.03 -6.44
CA GLY A 89 9.19 9.37 -5.32
C GLY A 89 8.39 9.70 -4.06
N PRO A 90 9.03 10.23 -3.00
CA PRO A 90 8.34 10.56 -1.75
C PRO A 90 7.17 11.52 -1.95
N VAL A 91 6.02 11.21 -1.33
CA VAL A 91 4.82 12.04 -1.44
C VAL A 91 4.85 13.19 -0.45
N CYS A 92 5.32 12.93 0.78
CA CYS A 92 5.38 13.93 1.83
C CYS A 92 6.59 14.86 1.67
N HIS A 93 6.42 16.11 2.08
CA HIS A 93 7.48 17.12 2.10
C HIS A 93 8.61 16.81 3.10
N THR A 94 8.37 15.90 4.06
CA THR A 94 9.38 15.43 5.02
C THR A 94 10.26 14.30 4.46
N GLY A 95 10.05 13.87 3.21
CA GLY A 95 10.74 12.74 2.60
C GLY A 95 10.06 11.38 2.82
N ASN A 96 8.92 11.35 3.52
CA ASN A 96 8.15 10.13 3.75
C ASN A 96 7.30 9.71 2.53
N THR A 97 7.02 8.41 2.42
CA THR A 97 6.15 7.85 1.36
C THR A 97 4.71 8.33 1.50
N SER A 98 4.21 8.50 2.73
CA SER A 98 2.87 9.01 3.02
C SER A 98 2.92 10.23 3.95
N CYS A 99 1.91 11.09 3.83
CA CYS A 99 1.64 12.15 4.80
C CYS A 99 1.21 11.62 6.18
N PHE A 100 0.79 10.35 6.26
CA PHE A 100 0.30 9.69 7.47
C PHE A 100 1.37 8.80 8.14
N ASN A 101 2.63 9.20 8.09
CA ASN A 101 3.84 8.49 8.56
C ASN A 101 4.34 7.35 7.63
N ASN A 102 5.51 6.80 7.96
CA ASN A 102 6.18 5.71 7.23
C ASN A 102 5.68 4.31 7.62
N ASP A 103 4.53 4.20 8.27
CA ASP A 103 3.97 2.89 8.56
C ASP A 103 3.77 2.17 7.23
N SER A 104 4.40 1.00 7.09
CA SER A 104 4.28 0.21 5.88
C SER A 104 2.80 -0.08 5.65
N PRO A 105 2.22 0.36 4.53
CA PRO A 105 0.83 0.06 4.15
C PRO A 105 0.64 -1.41 3.86
N LYS A 106 1.75 -2.03 3.47
CA LYS A 106 1.85 -3.42 3.21
C LYS A 106 1.56 -4.07 4.56
N GLY A 107 0.43 -4.80 4.62
CA GLY A 107 -0.10 -5.38 5.85
C GLY A 107 0.94 -6.22 6.59
N PHE A 108 0.57 -6.75 7.76
CA PHE A 108 1.47 -7.45 8.68
C PHE A 108 2.52 -8.36 8.01
N LEU A 109 2.18 -9.07 6.94
CA LEU A 109 3.10 -9.95 6.18
C LEU A 109 4.34 -9.25 5.62
N TYR A 110 4.24 -8.02 5.12
CA TYR A 110 5.41 -7.32 4.59
C TYR A 110 6.24 -6.65 5.70
N ARG A 111 5.60 -6.27 6.80
CA ARG A 111 6.34 -5.91 8.01
C ARG A 111 7.12 -7.13 8.52
N LEU A 112 6.52 -8.33 8.47
CA LEU A 112 7.16 -9.58 8.81
C LEU A 112 8.33 -9.91 7.85
N GLU A 113 8.13 -9.77 6.54
CA GLU A 113 9.20 -9.92 5.53
C GLU A 113 10.39 -8.99 5.81
N ASN A 114 10.13 -7.71 6.10
CA ASN A 114 11.19 -6.77 6.47
C ASN A 114 11.92 -7.19 7.75
N ILE A 115 11.21 -7.69 8.77
CA ILE A 115 11.84 -8.20 9.99
C ILE A 115 12.69 -9.44 9.67
N ILE A 116 12.20 -10.35 8.83
CA ILE A 116 12.95 -11.54 8.39
C ILE A 116 14.26 -11.11 7.71
N ASN A 117 14.19 -10.19 6.74
CA ASN A 117 15.36 -9.66 6.04
C ASN A 117 16.34 -8.97 7.01
N GLN A 118 15.85 -8.10 7.90
CA GLN A 118 16.70 -7.45 8.91
C GLN A 118 17.41 -8.46 9.82
N ARG A 119 16.72 -9.52 10.27
CA ARG A 119 17.35 -10.55 11.12
C ARG A 119 18.49 -11.29 10.41
N ILE A 120 18.40 -11.41 9.08
CA ILE A 120 19.43 -12.02 8.22
C ILE A 120 20.57 -11.02 7.97
N ASP A 121 20.23 -9.82 7.49
CA ASP A 121 21.19 -8.78 7.09
C ASP A 121 22.04 -8.29 8.27
N ASP A 122 21.42 -8.09 9.45
CA ASP A 122 22.10 -7.66 10.67
C ASP A 122 22.79 -8.82 11.41
N ASP A 123 22.76 -10.04 10.85
CA ASP A 123 23.33 -11.26 11.41
C ASP A 123 22.93 -11.51 12.88
N VAL A 124 21.64 -11.37 13.19
CA VAL A 124 21.14 -11.48 14.57
C VAL A 124 21.15 -12.95 15.04
N LYS A 125 22.29 -13.39 15.58
CA LYS A 125 22.66 -14.81 15.80
C LYS A 125 21.62 -15.62 16.59
N ASP A 126 20.95 -15.00 17.56
CA ASP A 126 20.00 -15.71 18.42
C ASP A 126 18.61 -15.87 17.80
N SER A 127 18.32 -15.17 16.71
CA SER A 127 17.02 -15.25 16.04
C SER A 127 16.80 -16.60 15.34
N TYR A 128 15.56 -17.10 15.40
CA TYR A 128 15.16 -18.32 14.69
C TYR A 128 15.43 -18.20 13.19
N THR A 129 15.05 -17.07 12.58
CA THR A 129 15.28 -16.75 11.16
C THR A 129 16.73 -16.92 10.76
N ASN A 130 17.66 -16.25 11.46
CA ASN A 130 19.08 -16.31 11.11
C ASN A 130 19.66 -17.71 11.33
N LYS A 131 19.18 -18.46 12.33
CA LYS A 131 19.57 -19.86 12.56
C LYS A 131 19.15 -20.78 11.41
N ILE A 132 17.97 -20.58 10.83
CA ILE A 132 17.53 -21.32 9.64
C ILE A 132 18.34 -20.89 8.41
N PHE A 133 18.49 -19.57 8.19
CA PHE A 133 19.24 -19.02 7.07
C PHE A 133 20.69 -19.52 7.02
N ARG A 134 21.40 -19.49 8.16
CA ARG A 134 22.79 -19.98 8.29
C ARG A 134 22.94 -21.49 8.03
N LYS A 135 21.86 -22.27 8.16
CA LYS A 135 21.85 -23.71 7.80
C LYS A 135 21.66 -23.95 6.29
N GLY A 136 21.44 -22.89 5.51
CA GLY A 136 21.38 -22.90 4.06
C GLY A 136 20.01 -23.28 3.48
N ILE A 137 19.90 -23.14 2.15
CA ILE A 137 18.66 -23.30 1.40
C ILE A 137 17.97 -24.66 1.63
N SER A 138 18.74 -25.73 1.79
CA SER A 138 18.19 -27.06 2.04
C SER A 138 17.41 -27.13 3.36
N LYS A 139 17.85 -26.42 4.41
CA LYS A 139 17.12 -26.40 5.68
C LYS A 139 15.86 -25.54 5.60
N ALA A 140 15.90 -24.43 4.88
CA ALA A 140 14.73 -23.60 4.62
C ALA A 140 13.68 -24.37 3.82
N ALA A 141 14.08 -25.01 2.70
CA ALA A 141 13.20 -25.84 1.88
C ALA A 141 12.61 -27.03 2.65
N GLN A 142 13.39 -27.64 3.56
CA GLN A 142 12.87 -28.68 4.45
C GLN A 142 11.73 -28.15 5.32
N LYS A 143 11.86 -26.97 5.93
CA LYS A 143 10.80 -26.36 6.74
C LYS A 143 9.54 -26.13 5.91
N VAL A 144 9.66 -25.51 4.73
CA VAL A 144 8.52 -25.32 3.81
C VAL A 144 7.80 -26.65 3.51
N GLY A 145 8.56 -27.72 3.29
CA GLY A 145 7.99 -29.06 3.06
C GLY A 145 7.29 -29.66 4.28
N GLU A 146 7.85 -29.48 5.48
CA GLU A 146 7.25 -29.91 6.75
C GLU A 146 5.90 -29.21 6.98
N GLU A 147 5.90 -27.87 6.98
CA GLU A 147 4.68 -27.08 7.26
C GLU A 147 3.59 -27.31 6.19
N ALA A 148 3.98 -27.53 4.94
CA ALA A 148 3.02 -27.82 3.87
C ALA A 148 2.30 -29.16 4.07
N VAL A 149 3.00 -30.18 4.58
CA VAL A 149 2.40 -31.49 4.88
C VAL A 149 1.52 -31.39 6.13
N GLU A 150 1.98 -30.69 7.17
CA GLU A 150 1.21 -30.46 8.39
C GLU A 150 -0.11 -29.72 8.09
N LEU A 151 -0.07 -28.65 7.29
CA LEU A 151 -1.27 -27.94 6.85
C LEU A 151 -2.28 -28.84 6.13
N ILE A 152 -1.83 -29.77 5.29
CA ILE A 152 -2.70 -30.72 4.58
C ILE A 152 -3.38 -31.70 5.56
N ILE A 153 -2.63 -32.18 6.55
CA ILE A 153 -3.15 -33.09 7.58
C ILE A 153 -4.23 -32.38 8.41
N GLU A 154 -3.95 -31.17 8.89
CA GLU A 154 -4.88 -30.42 9.73
C GLU A 154 -6.12 -29.94 8.96
N ALA A 155 -5.99 -29.69 7.65
CA ALA A 155 -7.14 -29.42 6.79
C ALA A 155 -8.09 -30.63 6.68
N LYS A 156 -7.58 -31.86 6.83
CA LYS A 156 -8.37 -33.09 6.80
C LYS A 156 -9.00 -33.41 8.16
N ASP A 157 -8.32 -33.13 9.26
CA ASP A 157 -8.72 -33.57 10.60
C ASP A 157 -9.66 -32.58 11.34
N ASP A 158 -10.20 -31.59 10.62
CA ASP A 158 -11.22 -30.60 11.04
C ASP A 158 -10.83 -29.78 12.29
N ASN A 159 -9.51 -29.65 12.54
CA ASN A 159 -8.98 -28.80 13.60
C ASN A 159 -8.63 -27.41 13.06
N ARG A 160 -9.57 -26.48 13.18
CA ARG A 160 -9.40 -25.11 12.69
C ARG A 160 -8.20 -24.38 13.31
N GLU A 161 -7.90 -24.61 14.59
CA GLU A 161 -6.82 -23.91 15.28
C GLU A 161 -5.46 -24.35 14.74
N LEU A 162 -5.23 -25.67 14.67
CA LEU A 162 -3.99 -26.21 14.10
C LEU A 162 -3.86 -25.83 12.62
N PHE A 163 -4.92 -25.94 11.83
CA PHE A 163 -4.90 -25.51 10.42
C PHE A 163 -4.43 -24.05 10.25
N VAL A 164 -4.91 -23.13 11.09
CA VAL A 164 -4.50 -21.72 11.03
C VAL A 164 -3.04 -21.54 11.45
N ASN A 165 -2.56 -22.29 12.45
CA ASN A 165 -1.17 -22.23 12.89
C ASN A 165 -0.22 -22.77 11.82
N GLU A 166 -0.50 -23.95 11.24
CA GLU A 166 0.32 -24.53 10.16
C GLU A 166 0.33 -23.63 8.91
N ALA A 167 -0.79 -22.95 8.62
CA ALA A 167 -0.84 -21.97 7.53
C ALA A 167 0.07 -20.77 7.80
N ALA A 168 0.12 -20.30 9.05
CA ALA A 168 1.00 -19.21 9.46
C ALA A 168 2.48 -19.62 9.39
N ASP A 169 2.82 -20.83 9.84
CA ASP A 169 4.18 -21.34 9.78
C ASP A 169 4.63 -21.58 8.33
N LEU A 170 3.76 -22.10 7.46
CA LEU A 170 4.05 -22.22 6.03
C LEU A 170 4.32 -20.87 5.39
N ILE A 171 3.49 -19.86 5.66
CA ILE A 171 3.70 -18.49 5.13
C ILE A 171 4.99 -17.87 5.66
N TYR A 172 5.37 -18.16 6.91
CA TYR A 172 6.60 -17.64 7.50
C TYR A 172 7.86 -18.23 6.85
N HIS A 173 7.83 -19.51 6.46
CA HIS A 173 8.99 -20.21 5.91
C HIS A 173 9.13 -20.10 4.37
N LEU A 174 8.08 -19.66 3.66
CA LEU A 174 8.04 -19.47 2.21
C LEU A 174 8.98 -18.36 1.73
#